data_AF-A0A086LN96-F1
#
_entry.id   AF-A0A086LN96-F1
#
_cell.length_a   1.000
_cell.length_b   1.000
_cell.length_c   1.000
_cell.angle_alpha   90.00
_cell.angle_beta   90.00
_cell.angle_gamma   90.00
#
_symmetry.space_group_name_H-M   'P 1'
#
loop_
_entity.id
_entity.type
_entity.pdbx_description
1 polymer ?
#
loop_
_entity_poly.entity_id
_entity_poly.type
_entity_poly.pdbx_seq_one_letter_code
_entity_poly.pdbx_strand_id
1 'polypeptide(L)'
;VQDDYLDCFSDPKISGKIGSDIQEKKCCWLFVQAVRRASREDLAQLLRVYGQPEYVDWVKDLYRRLDLTSLYFQYEEETLAKLRRSVSSFPHDGMKAFFGLVLGRLHKRQK
;
A
#
# COMPACT_ATOMS: atom_id res chain seq x y z
N VAL A 1 2.16 -4.56 0.08
CA VAL A 1 1.30 -3.56 -0.60
C VAL A 1 0.28 -2.96 0.35
N GLN A 2 -0.74 -3.69 0.81
CA GLN A 2 -1.69 -3.14 1.79
C GLN A 2 -1.01 -2.75 3.10
N ASP A 3 -0.11 -3.59 3.61
CA ASP A 3 0.68 -3.27 4.80
C ASP A 3 1.52 -2.00 4.61
N ASP A 4 2.24 -1.90 3.49
CA ASP A 4 3.04 -0.73 3.09
C ASP A 4 2.20 0.55 3.02
N TYR A 5 0.96 0.45 2.48
CA TYR A 5 0.04 1.58 2.42
C TYR A 5 -0.42 1.99 3.83
N LEU A 6 -0.83 1.01 4.64
CA LEU A 6 -1.30 1.25 6.01
C LEU A 6 -0.18 1.76 6.92
N ASP A 7 1.05 1.33 6.75
CA ASP A 7 2.19 1.84 7.50
C ASP A 7 2.36 3.35 7.27
N CYS A 8 2.17 3.82 6.04
CA CYS A 8 2.30 5.24 5.71
C CYS A 8 1.06 6.08 6.06
N PHE A 9 -0.15 5.57 5.83
CA PHE A 9 -1.39 6.35 5.81
C PHE A 9 -2.44 5.97 6.86
N SER A 10 -2.26 4.89 7.62
CA SER A 10 -3.21 4.54 8.69
C SER A 10 -3.10 5.53 9.85
N ASP A 11 -4.24 5.83 10.49
CA ASP A 11 -4.25 6.62 11.72
C ASP A 11 -3.56 5.83 12.84
N PRO A 12 -2.53 6.36 13.52
CA PRO A 12 -1.88 5.71 14.65
C PRO A 12 -2.85 5.23 15.74
N LYS A 13 -4.01 5.89 15.91
CA LYS A 13 -5.07 5.46 16.84
C LYS A 13 -5.75 4.16 16.42
N ILE A 14 -5.78 3.88 15.11
CA ILE A 14 -6.37 2.67 14.53
C ILE A 14 -5.32 1.56 14.42
N SER A 15 -4.13 1.88 13.92
CA SER A 15 -3.05 0.91 13.71
C SER A 15 -2.36 0.49 15.01
N GLY A 16 -2.38 1.33 16.04
CA GLY A 16 -1.63 1.13 17.29
C GLY A 16 -0.12 1.30 17.12
N LYS A 17 0.37 1.73 15.95
CA LYS A 17 1.79 1.98 15.67
C LYS A 17 1.98 3.21 14.78
N ILE A 18 3.10 3.90 14.98
CA ILE A 18 3.58 4.92 14.03
C ILE A 18 4.32 4.19 12.92
N GLY A 19 3.97 4.48 11.67
CA GLY A 19 4.65 3.91 10.50
C GLY A 19 6.14 4.20 10.49
N SER A 20 6.92 3.24 10.02
CA SER A 20 8.39 3.31 9.99
C SER A 20 9.03 3.04 8.64
N ASP A 21 8.27 2.66 7.62
CA ASP A 21 8.84 2.27 6.32
C ASP A 21 9.71 3.36 5.68
N ILE A 22 9.33 4.63 5.80
CA ILE A 22 10.06 5.77 5.20
C ILE A 22 11.40 5.98 5.91
N GLN A 23 11.40 6.06 7.24
CA GLN A 23 12.61 6.32 8.03
C GLN A 23 13.54 5.11 8.10
N GLU A 24 13.01 3.88 7.99
CA GLU A 24 13.78 2.65 7.85
C GLU A 24 14.26 2.42 6.40
N LYS A 25 13.98 3.37 5.48
CA LYS A 25 14.39 3.33 4.08
C LYS A 25 13.96 2.04 3.37
N LYS A 26 12.77 1.51 3.71
CA LYS A 26 12.29 0.26 3.11
C LYS A 26 11.91 0.47 1.65
N CYS A 27 12.15 -0.57 0.85
CA CYS A 27 11.65 -0.68 -0.51
C CYS A 27 10.16 -1.08 -0.51
N CYS A 28 9.33 -0.21 0.08
CA CYS A 28 7.90 -0.42 0.17
C CYS A 28 7.21 -0.04 -1.15
N TRP A 29 5.99 -0.54 -1.36
CA TRP A 29 5.22 -0.33 -2.58
C TRP A 29 5.06 1.15 -2.91
N LEU A 30 4.80 2.00 -1.92
CA LEU A 30 4.65 3.46 -2.11
C LEU A 30 5.93 4.11 -2.67
N PHE A 31 7.09 3.74 -2.15
CA PHE A 31 8.37 4.23 -2.66
C PHE A 31 8.57 3.85 -4.12
N VAL A 32 8.32 2.59 -4.46
CA VAL A 32 8.44 2.10 -5.85
C VAL A 32 7.45 2.83 -6.78
N GLN A 33 6.22 3.08 -6.34
CA GLN A 33 5.25 3.82 -7.16
C GLN A 33 5.65 5.29 -7.33
N ALA A 34 6.20 5.93 -6.29
CA ALA A 34 6.68 7.30 -6.33
C ALA A 34 7.86 7.44 -7.30
N VAL A 35 8.85 6.54 -7.22
CA VAL A 35 10.01 6.54 -8.14
C VAL A 35 9.58 6.46 -9.61
N ARG A 36 8.51 5.72 -9.91
CA ARG A 36 8.01 5.54 -11.28
C ARG A 36 7.20 6.72 -11.82
N ARG A 37 6.69 7.61 -10.95
CA ARG A 37 5.71 8.66 -11.32
C ARG A 37 6.19 10.08 -11.04
N ALA A 38 7.17 10.24 -10.15
CA ALA A 38 7.72 11.54 -9.81
C ALA A 38 8.33 12.23 -11.03
N SER A 39 8.29 13.56 -11.04
CA SER A 39 9.12 14.34 -11.94
C SER A 39 10.60 14.09 -11.63
N ARG A 40 11.49 14.52 -12.53
CA ARG A 40 12.93 14.37 -12.34
C ARG A 40 13.41 15.10 -11.08
N GLU A 41 12.84 16.26 -10.78
CA GLU A 41 13.15 17.09 -9.62
C GLU A 41 12.67 16.42 -8.32
N ASP A 42 11.41 15.98 -8.30
CA ASP A 42 10.83 15.28 -7.15
C ASP A 42 11.54 13.94 -6.89
N LEU A 43 11.93 13.22 -7.94
CA LEU A 43 12.68 11.97 -7.83
C LEU A 43 14.07 12.21 -7.23
N ALA A 44 14.80 13.22 -7.72
CA ALA A 44 16.12 13.55 -7.20
C ALA A 44 16.05 13.92 -5.71
N GLN A 45 15.03 14.71 -5.32
CA GLN A 45 14.81 15.07 -3.93
C GLN A 45 14.40 13.85 -3.09
N LEU A 46 13.48 13.01 -3.57
CA LEU A 46 13.06 11.78 -2.89
C LEU A 46 14.25 10.88 -2.60
N LEU A 47 15.11 10.60 -3.59
CA LEU A 47 16.29 9.76 -3.41
C LEU A 47 17.31 10.34 -2.42
N ARG A 48 17.35 11.67 -2.28
CA ARG A 48 18.22 12.36 -1.31
C ARG A 48 17.72 12.24 0.13
N VAL A 49 16.41 12.30 0.33
CA VAL A 49 15.82 12.43 1.68
C VAL A 49 15.19 11.14 2.22
N TYR A 50 14.96 10.13 1.38
CA TYR A 50 14.33 8.89 1.81
C TYR A 50 15.24 8.14 2.82
N GLY A 51 14.68 7.78 3.98
CA GLY A 51 15.43 7.24 5.13
C GLY A 51 15.83 8.28 6.18
N GLN A 52 15.49 9.56 6.00
CA GLN A 52 15.76 10.62 6.98
C GLN A 52 14.47 10.96 7.75
N PRO A 53 14.43 10.80 9.09
CA PRO A 53 13.22 11.02 9.89
C PRO A 53 12.60 12.42 9.74
N GLU A 54 13.43 13.45 9.59
CA GLU A 54 13.01 14.85 9.45
C GLU A 54 12.31 15.16 8.11
N TYR A 55 12.37 14.24 7.14
CA TYR A 55 11.72 14.39 5.84
C TYR A 55 10.51 13.46 5.65
N VAL A 56 10.08 12.74 6.69
CA VAL A 56 8.93 11.83 6.60
C VAL A 56 7.67 12.53 6.11
N ASP A 57 7.37 13.73 6.61
CA ASP A 57 6.18 14.48 6.19
C ASP A 57 6.30 14.97 4.75
N TRP A 58 7.49 15.40 4.32
CA TRP A 58 7.74 15.77 2.93
C TRP A 58 7.53 14.59 1.97
N VAL A 59 7.99 13.38 2.34
CA VAL A 59 7.78 12.16 1.54
C VAL A 59 6.29 11.80 1.48
N LYS A 60 5.56 11.91 2.60
CA LYS A 60 4.11 11.69 2.64
C LYS A 60 3.36 12.69 1.75
N ASP A 61 3.77 13.95 1.74
CA ASP A 61 3.19 14.98 0.87
C ASP A 61 3.48 14.70 -0.61
N LEU A 62 4.69 14.26 -0.95
CA LEU A 62 4.99 13.79 -2.31
C LEU A 62 4.05 12.64 -2.71
N TYR A 63 3.83 11.65 -1.84
CA TYR A 63 2.92 10.54 -2.15
C TYR A 63 1.48 11.02 -2.38
N ARG A 64 1.01 12.02 -1.64
CA ARG A 64 -0.31 12.65 -1.87
C ARG A 64 -0.35 13.41 -3.20
N ARG A 65 0.68 14.20 -3.52
CA ARG A 65 0.78 14.94 -4.79
C ARG A 65 0.80 14.02 -6.02
N LEU A 66 1.40 12.84 -5.88
CA LEU A 66 1.43 11.80 -6.93
C LEU A 66 0.16 10.93 -6.94
N ASP A 67 -0.84 11.26 -6.11
CA ASP A 67 -2.11 10.55 -6.00
C ASP A 67 -1.96 9.02 -5.79
N LEU A 68 -0.96 8.63 -4.98
CA LEU A 68 -0.68 7.22 -4.72
C LEU A 68 -1.77 6.53 -3.90
N THR A 69 -2.58 7.31 -3.17
CA THR A 69 -3.76 6.83 -2.45
C THR A 69 -4.81 6.28 -3.42
N SER A 70 -5.16 7.05 -4.47
CA SER A 70 -6.12 6.58 -5.48
C SER A 70 -5.57 5.38 -6.25
N LEU A 71 -4.28 5.40 -6.57
CA LEU A 71 -3.60 4.27 -7.21
C LEU A 71 -3.67 3.00 -6.35
N TYR A 72 -3.51 3.12 -5.04
CA TYR A 72 -3.64 2.00 -4.11
C TYR A 72 -5.05 1.42 -4.15
N PHE A 73 -6.08 2.26 -4.06
CA PHE A 73 -7.47 1.79 -4.08
C PHE A 73 -7.84 1.11 -5.40
N GLN A 74 -7.38 1.64 -6.53
CA GLN A 74 -7.53 0.99 -7.84
C GLN A 74 -6.85 -0.39 -7.86
N TYR A 75 -5.61 -0.47 -7.38
CA TYR A 75 -4.88 -1.74 -7.28
C TYR A 75 -5.59 -2.75 -6.37
N GLU A 76 -6.11 -2.30 -5.22
CA GLU A 76 -6.83 -3.15 -4.26
C GLU A 76 -8.13 -3.70 -4.88
N GLU A 77 -8.91 -2.86 -5.54
CA GLU A 77 -10.15 -3.24 -6.21
C GLU A 77 -9.89 -4.24 -7.34
N GLU A 78 -8.93 -3.96 -8.21
CA GLU A 78 -8.55 -4.86 -9.30
C GLU A 78 -8.06 -6.22 -8.80
N THR A 79 -7.20 -6.20 -7.77
CA THR A 79 -6.65 -7.42 -7.17
C THR A 79 -7.75 -8.26 -6.54
N LEU A 80 -8.67 -7.62 -5.81
CA LEU A 80 -9.82 -8.29 -5.23
C LEU A 80 -10.73 -8.88 -6.30
N ALA A 81 -11.03 -8.14 -7.37
CA ALA A 81 -11.86 -8.63 -8.46
C ALA A 81 -11.22 -9.85 -9.15
N LYS A 82 -9.90 -9.83 -9.37
CA LYS A 82 -9.14 -10.97 -9.89
C LYS A 82 -9.21 -12.17 -8.93
N LEU A 83 -8.96 -11.97 -7.64
CA LEU A 83 -9.02 -13.03 -6.64
C LEU A 83 -10.42 -13.64 -6.51
N ARG A 84 -11.47 -12.83 -6.51
CA ARG A 84 -12.87 -13.31 -6.50
C ARG A 84 -13.16 -14.22 -7.68
N ARG A 85 -12.75 -13.82 -8.90
CA ARG A 85 -12.90 -14.67 -10.09
C ARG A 85 -12.16 -16.00 -9.94
N SER A 86 -10.90 -15.97 -9.48
CA SER A 86 -10.09 -17.18 -9.27
C SER A 86 -10.71 -18.12 -8.22
N VAL A 87 -11.28 -17.57 -7.15
CA VAL A 87 -12.00 -18.36 -6.13
C VAL A 87 -13.27 -18.96 -6.71
N SER A 88 -14.08 -18.18 -7.45
CA SER A 88 -15.31 -18.67 -8.09
C SER A 88 -15.06 -19.77 -9.12
N SER A 89 -13.96 -19.69 -9.87
CA SER A 89 -13.56 -20.73 -10.83
C SER A 89 -12.85 -21.93 -10.19
N PHE A 90 -12.63 -21.92 -8.87
CA PHE A 90 -11.91 -23.01 -8.20
C PHE A 90 -12.76 -24.30 -8.21
N PRO A 91 -12.18 -25.45 -8.60
CA PRO A 91 -12.96 -26.67 -8.87
C PRO A 91 -13.50 -27.36 -7.62
N HIS A 92 -12.90 -27.11 -6.45
CA HIS A 92 -13.26 -27.76 -5.19
C HIS A 92 -14.08 -26.83 -4.29
N ASP A 93 -15.34 -27.17 -4.05
CA ASP A 93 -16.28 -26.29 -3.33
C ASP A 93 -15.86 -26.00 -1.88
N GLY A 94 -15.29 -26.98 -1.17
CA GLY A 94 -14.74 -26.73 0.18
C GLY A 94 -13.59 -25.72 0.18
N MET A 95 -12.78 -25.69 -0.89
CA MET A 95 -11.66 -24.76 -1.01
C MET A 95 -12.16 -23.38 -1.46
N LYS A 96 -13.18 -23.33 -2.31
CA LYS A 96 -13.87 -22.10 -2.69
C LYS A 96 -14.47 -21.40 -1.47
N ALA A 97 -15.14 -22.14 -0.59
CA ALA A 97 -15.66 -21.61 0.67
C ALA A 97 -14.54 -21.12 1.60
N PHE A 98 -13.48 -21.91 1.77
CA PHE A 98 -12.31 -21.53 2.57
C PHE A 98 -11.64 -20.26 2.05
N PHE A 99 -11.33 -20.17 0.76
CA PHE A 99 -10.71 -18.99 0.18
C PHE A 99 -11.64 -17.77 0.21
N GLY A 100 -12.96 -17.96 0.08
CA GLY A 100 -13.94 -16.91 0.28
C GLY A 100 -13.89 -16.31 1.68
N LEU A 101 -13.78 -17.16 2.71
CA LEU A 101 -13.62 -16.72 4.12
C LEU A 101 -12.31 -15.97 4.33
N VAL A 102 -11.20 -16.49 3.80
CA VAL A 102 -9.89 -15.83 3.90
C VAL A 102 -9.91 -14.47 3.21
N LEU A 103 -10.46 -14.39 1.99
CA LEU A 103 -10.56 -13.14 1.23
C LEU A 103 -11.43 -12.10 1.93
N GLY A 104 -12.53 -12.53 2.56
CA GLY A 104 -13.38 -11.67 3.38
C GLY A 104 -12.67 -11.06 4.58
N ARG A 105 -11.70 -11.76 5.18
CA ARG A 105 -10.89 -11.25 6.30
C ARG A 105 -9.78 -10.29 5.85
N LEU A 106 -9.25 -10.47 4.65
CA LEU A 106 -8.17 -9.63 4.11
C LEU A 106 -8.70 -8.34 3.48
N HIS A 107 -9.91 -8.37 2.92
CA HIS A 107 -10.55 -7.20 2.31
C HIS A 107 -10.75 -6.07 3.32
N LYS A 108 -10.25 -4.86 3.00
CA LYS A 108 -10.40 -3.63 3.82
C LYS A 108 -9.93 -3.78 5.26
N ARG A 109 -8.93 -4.61 5.49
CA ARG A 109 -8.24 -4.67 6.78
C ARG A 109 -7.74 -3.27 7.16
N GLN A 110 -8.14 -2.79 8.34
CA GLN A 110 -7.70 -1.49 8.89
C GLN A 110 -6.38 -1.57 9.67
N LYS A 111 -5.91 -2.79 9.99
CA LYS A 111 -4.70 -3.07 10.76
C LYS A 111 -4.13 -4.45 10.49
#